data_AF-A0A5J5MGS1-F1
#
_entry.id   AF-A0A5J5MGS1-F1
#
_cell.length_a   1.000
_cell.length_b   1.000
_cell.length_c   1.000
_cell.angle_alpha   90.00
_cell.angle_beta   90.00
_cell.angle_gamma   90.00
#
_symmetry.space_group_name_H-M   'P 1'
#
loop_
_entity.id
_entity.type
_entity.pdbx_description
1 polymer ?
#
loop_
_entity_poly.entity_id
_entity_poly.type
_entity_poly.pdbx_seq_one_letter_code
_entity_poly.pdbx_strand_id
1 'polypeptide(L)'
;MRKFRSEWSQGDRERHQRRNDFSEEPHTSYSWRGNQGREDVVTPPLQEKGNSGSPMAMAVEFKTYVDQACRAAEEFVNIYYETMDKRRRALTRLYLEKATLIWNGNVVTGLEALANFFDMLPSSEFQVNMLDCLPVHEQATQAQTTVLVVTSGTVKFDGNKQHYFNQNFLLTAQTTANNTVWKIASDCFRFQDWATI
;
A
#
# COMPACT_ATOMS: atom_id res chain seq x y z
N MET A 1 -25.61 -22.27 -15.24
CA MET A 1 -25.53 -21.03 -14.46
C MET A 1 -25.45 -21.37 -12.98
N ARG A 2 -24.27 -21.29 -12.37
CA ARG A 2 -24.09 -21.46 -10.91
C ARG A 2 -23.83 -20.08 -10.30
N LYS A 3 -24.70 -19.66 -9.39
CA LYS A 3 -24.54 -18.47 -8.57
C LYS A 3 -23.46 -18.76 -7.52
N PHE A 4 -22.34 -18.05 -7.54
CA PHE A 4 -21.37 -18.07 -6.45
C PHE A 4 -21.82 -17.08 -5.38
N ARG A 5 -22.08 -17.60 -4.18
CA ARG A 5 -22.52 -16.87 -3.00
C ARG A 5 -21.40 -16.95 -1.96
N SER A 6 -20.86 -15.78 -1.60
CA SER A 6 -20.09 -15.42 -0.41
C SER A 6 -19.72 -16.54 0.60
N GLU A 7 -18.45 -16.95 0.60
CA GLU A 7 -17.83 -17.79 1.65
C GLU A 7 -16.59 -17.10 2.24
N TRP A 8 -16.71 -15.82 2.63
CA TRP A 8 -15.61 -15.09 3.26
C TRP A 8 -15.88 -14.64 4.71
N SER A 9 -17.04 -14.98 5.31
CA SER A 9 -17.43 -14.44 6.64
C SER A 9 -17.87 -15.46 7.70
N GLN A 10 -17.62 -16.77 7.55
CA GLN A 10 -18.15 -17.76 8.52
C GLN A 10 -17.27 -18.02 9.76
N GLY A 11 -16.08 -17.42 9.89
CA GLY A 11 -15.15 -17.73 10.99
C GLY A 11 -15.53 -17.21 12.38
N ASP A 12 -16.33 -16.14 12.51
CA ASP A 12 -16.35 -15.36 13.75
C ASP A 12 -17.69 -15.34 14.52
N ARG A 13 -18.68 -16.13 14.11
CA ARG A 13 -20.05 -16.02 14.66
C ARG A 13 -20.32 -16.77 15.98
N GLU A 14 -19.39 -17.56 16.50
CA GLU A 14 -19.69 -18.45 17.64
C GLU A 14 -19.32 -17.90 19.03
N ARG A 15 -18.82 -16.66 19.17
CA ARG A 15 -18.44 -16.11 20.50
C ARG A 15 -19.40 -15.14 21.16
N HIS A 16 -20.49 -14.75 20.50
CA HIS A 16 -21.45 -13.78 21.03
C HIS A 16 -22.63 -14.45 21.74
N GLN A 17 -22.38 -15.10 22.88
CA GLN A 17 -23.45 -15.38 23.85
C GLN A 17 -22.87 -15.64 25.24
N ARG A 18 -22.65 -14.57 26.02
CA ARG A 18 -22.82 -14.58 27.49
C ARG A 18 -22.80 -13.16 28.08
N ARG A 19 -24.01 -12.72 28.43
CA ARG A 19 -24.46 -11.85 29.54
C ARG A 19 -23.67 -10.60 29.96
N ASN A 20 -24.41 -9.50 29.95
CA ASN A 20 -24.23 -8.27 30.73
C ASN A 20 -24.21 -8.54 32.25
N ASP A 21 -23.30 -7.86 32.96
CA ASP A 21 -23.54 -7.31 34.30
C ASP A 21 -22.73 -6.00 34.42
N PHE A 22 -23.40 -4.96 34.91
CA PHE A 22 -22.87 -3.61 35.11
C PHE A 22 -22.05 -3.50 36.41
N SER A 23 -20.89 -2.86 36.35
CA SER A 23 -20.30 -2.12 37.48
C SER A 23 -19.34 -1.06 36.95
N GLU A 24 -19.66 0.22 37.17
CA GLU A 24 -18.73 1.34 36.96
C GLU A 24 -17.73 1.47 38.12
N GLU A 25 -16.53 1.94 37.77
CA GLU A 25 -15.44 2.56 38.57
C GLU A 25 -14.08 1.84 38.47
N PRO A 26 -12.92 2.53 38.62
CA PRO A 26 -12.59 3.93 38.32
C PRO A 26 -11.34 4.03 37.41
N HIS A 27 -11.04 5.24 36.91
CA HIS A 27 -9.90 5.55 36.05
C HIS A 27 -8.56 5.01 36.61
N THR A 28 -8.02 3.95 36.02
CA THR A 28 -6.66 3.49 36.28
C THR A 28 -5.69 4.08 35.26
N SER A 29 -4.84 4.99 35.72
CA SER A 29 -3.65 5.43 35.01
C SER A 29 -2.67 4.25 34.93
N TYR A 30 -2.37 3.78 33.72
CA TYR A 30 -1.36 2.75 33.52
C TYR A 30 0.02 3.37 33.64
N SER A 31 0.62 3.27 34.84
CA SER A 31 2.06 3.50 35.02
C SER A 31 2.81 2.26 34.53
N TRP A 32 3.55 2.38 33.43
CA TRP A 32 4.43 1.32 32.95
C TRP A 32 5.62 1.14 33.92
N ARG A 33 5.55 0.12 34.77
CA ARG A 33 6.66 -0.31 35.64
C ARG A 33 7.44 -1.39 34.90
N GLY A 34 8.42 -0.99 34.09
CA GLY A 34 9.32 -1.92 33.40
C GLY A 34 10.46 -2.33 34.31
N ASN A 35 10.53 -3.61 34.71
CA ASN A 35 11.70 -4.18 35.36
C ASN A 35 12.45 -5.10 34.39
N GLN A 36 13.56 -4.56 33.89
CA GLN A 36 14.88 -5.17 33.67
C GLN A 36 15.01 -6.48 32.87
N GLY A 37 15.54 -6.30 31.65
CA GLY A 37 16.07 -7.34 30.78
C GLY A 37 16.39 -6.76 29.40
N ARG A 38 17.03 -5.58 29.34
CA ARG A 38 17.53 -5.02 28.08
C ARG A 38 18.90 -5.65 27.81
N GLU A 39 18.95 -6.62 26.91
CA GLU A 39 20.15 -6.75 26.10
C GLU A 39 20.23 -5.46 25.28
N ASP A 40 21.23 -4.64 25.57
CA ASP A 40 21.50 -3.43 24.80
C ASP A 40 21.86 -3.86 23.38
N VAL A 41 20.87 -3.82 22.48
CA VAL A 41 21.12 -3.78 21.04
C VAL A 41 21.84 -2.46 20.81
N VAL A 42 23.17 -2.52 20.80
CA VAL A 42 24.02 -1.39 20.43
C VAL A 42 23.78 -1.16 18.94
N THR A 43 22.84 -0.27 18.64
CA THR A 43 22.76 0.34 17.32
C THR A 43 24.10 1.04 17.09
N PRO A 44 24.87 0.67 16.06
CA PRO A 44 26.07 1.42 15.72
C PRO A 44 25.68 2.90 15.54
N PRO A 45 26.50 3.86 15.99
CA PRO A 45 26.24 5.25 15.69
C PRO A 45 26.13 5.40 14.18
N LEU A 46 25.02 6.01 13.74
CA LEU A 46 24.89 6.48 12.36
C LEU A 46 26.17 7.26 12.05
N GLN A 47 26.96 6.78 11.08
CA GLN A 47 27.99 7.61 10.50
C GLN A 47 27.26 8.82 9.92
N GLU A 48 27.39 9.97 10.60
CA GLU A 48 27.14 11.25 9.99
C GLU A 48 28.09 11.34 8.80
N LYS A 49 27.60 10.98 7.62
CA LYS A 49 28.14 11.55 6.39
C LYS A 49 27.95 13.04 6.56
N GLY A 50 29.00 13.74 6.95
CA GLY A 50 29.06 15.18 6.97
C GLY A 50 28.81 15.68 5.56
N ASN A 51 27.55 15.82 5.19
CA ASN A 51 27.15 16.44 3.94
C ASN A 51 27.27 17.94 4.20
N SER A 52 28.45 18.49 3.89
CA SER A 52 28.80 19.90 4.03
C SER A 52 28.07 20.77 3.00
N GLY A 53 26.80 20.49 2.74
CA GLY A 53 25.91 21.28 1.90
C GLY A 53 25.32 22.43 2.70
N SER A 54 25.26 23.61 2.09
CA SER A 54 24.48 24.72 2.65
C SER A 54 23.02 24.26 2.88
N PRO A 55 22.34 24.68 3.98
CA PRO A 55 20.95 24.33 4.24
C PRO A 55 20.02 24.59 3.04
N MET A 56 20.31 25.63 2.25
CA MET A 56 19.57 25.94 1.03
C MET A 56 19.77 24.87 -0.07
N ALA A 57 20.98 24.34 -0.22
CA ALA A 57 21.26 23.28 -1.20
C ALA A 57 20.53 21.98 -0.85
N MET A 58 20.51 21.61 0.44
CA MET A 58 19.77 20.45 0.94
C MET A 58 18.25 20.59 0.73
N ALA A 59 17.71 21.79 0.95
CA ALA A 59 16.29 22.07 0.71
C ALA A 59 15.93 21.99 -0.78
N VAL A 60 16.80 22.48 -1.67
CA VAL A 60 16.62 22.38 -3.12
C VAL A 60 16.68 20.93 -3.60
N GLU A 61 17.61 20.15 -3.05
CA GLU A 61 17.73 18.72 -3.34
C GLU A 61 16.48 17.94 -2.88
N PHE A 62 16.02 18.17 -1.65
CA PHE A 62 14.79 17.56 -1.14
C PHE A 62 13.56 17.92 -1.98
N LYS A 63 13.41 19.20 -2.34
CA LYS A 63 12.31 19.64 -3.22
C LYS A 63 12.33 18.90 -4.56
N THR A 64 13.51 18.61 -5.10
CA THR A 64 13.64 17.87 -6.36
C THR A 64 13.07 16.45 -6.25
N TYR A 65 13.34 15.75 -5.14
CA TYR A 65 12.75 14.44 -4.88
C TYR A 65 11.22 14.49 -4.74
N VAL A 66 10.71 15.53 -4.06
CA VAL A 66 9.25 15.75 -3.92
C VAL A 66 8.62 16.00 -5.29
N ASP A 67 9.19 16.90 -6.10
CA ASP A 67 8.66 17.21 -7.43
C ASP A 67 8.67 15.97 -8.35
N GLN A 68 9.72 15.15 -8.27
CA GLN A 68 9.81 13.89 -9.00
C GLN A 68 8.76 12.88 -8.53
N ALA A 69 8.54 12.77 -7.22
CA ALA A 69 7.53 11.90 -6.64
C ALA A 69 6.11 12.28 -7.12
N CYS A 70 5.77 13.57 -7.12
CA CYS A 70 4.47 14.05 -7.60
C CYS A 70 4.23 13.68 -9.07
N ARG A 71 5.20 13.97 -9.95
CA ARG A 71 5.08 13.63 -11.38
C ARG A 71 4.93 12.13 -11.60
N ALA A 72 5.77 11.34 -10.92
CA ALA A 72 5.74 9.89 -11.01
C ALA A 72 4.39 9.32 -10.53
N ALA A 73 3.85 9.84 -9.42
CA ALA A 73 2.58 9.39 -8.86
C ALA A 73 1.39 9.72 -9.78
N GLU A 74 1.32 10.95 -10.29
CA GLU A 74 0.26 11.39 -11.20
C GLU A 74 0.23 10.57 -12.50
N GLU A 75 1.40 10.39 -13.14
CA GLU A 75 1.52 9.57 -14.35
C GLU A 75 1.18 8.10 -14.07
N PHE A 76 1.72 7.54 -12.98
CA PHE A 76 1.51 6.16 -12.58
C PHE A 76 0.03 5.85 -12.33
N VAL A 77 -0.67 6.68 -11.55
CA VAL A 77 -2.07 6.45 -11.18
C VAL A 77 -2.96 6.42 -12.42
N ASN A 78 -2.76 7.36 -13.35
CA ASN A 78 -3.49 7.37 -14.61
C ASN A 78 -3.25 6.08 -15.41
N ILE A 79 -2.00 5.67 -15.55
CA ILE A 79 -1.63 4.43 -16.28
C ILE A 79 -2.19 3.19 -15.59
N TYR A 80 -2.07 3.10 -14.26
CA TYR A 80 -2.45 1.95 -13.47
C TYR A 80 -3.95 1.70 -13.56
N TYR A 81 -4.79 2.68 -13.20
CA TYR A 81 -6.24 2.48 -13.18
C TYR A 81 -6.83 2.37 -14.58
N GLU A 82 -6.30 3.09 -15.58
CA GLU A 82 -6.72 2.87 -16.97
C GLU A 82 -6.39 1.45 -17.45
N THR A 83 -5.22 0.93 -17.06
CA THR A 83 -4.80 -0.43 -17.43
C THR A 83 -5.62 -1.48 -16.67
N MET A 84 -5.93 -1.23 -15.40
CA MET A 84 -6.78 -2.10 -14.58
C MET A 84 -8.17 -2.24 -15.20
N ASP A 85 -8.75 -1.14 -15.68
CA ASP A 85 -10.12 -1.14 -16.24
C ASP A 85 -10.17 -1.64 -17.69
N LYS A 86 -9.26 -1.18 -18.55
CA LYS A 86 -9.34 -1.41 -20.00
C LYS A 86 -8.41 -2.49 -20.54
N ARG A 87 -7.30 -2.77 -19.84
CA ARG A 87 -6.19 -3.60 -20.36
C ARG A 87 -5.64 -4.55 -19.29
N ARG A 88 -6.51 -5.22 -18.52
CA ARG A 88 -6.17 -6.06 -17.35
C ARG A 88 -4.98 -6.99 -17.57
N ARG A 89 -4.91 -7.67 -18.71
CA ARG A 89 -3.81 -8.60 -19.07
C ARG A 89 -2.43 -7.94 -19.13
N ALA A 90 -2.36 -6.63 -19.37
CA ALA A 90 -1.11 -5.88 -19.41
C ALA A 90 -0.71 -5.31 -18.03
N LEU A 91 -1.61 -5.36 -17.03
CA LEU A 91 -1.41 -4.73 -15.73
C LEU A 91 -0.18 -5.26 -14.99
N THR A 92 0.08 -6.56 -15.08
CA THR A 92 1.25 -7.21 -14.45
C THR A 92 2.58 -6.67 -14.94
N ARG A 93 2.64 -6.05 -16.13
CA ARG A 93 3.87 -5.40 -16.64
C ARG A 93 4.32 -4.20 -15.79
N LEU A 94 3.40 -3.62 -15.03
CA LEU A 94 3.67 -2.52 -14.11
C LEU A 94 4.32 -3.00 -12.80
N TYR A 95 4.31 -4.30 -12.51
CA TYR A 95 4.87 -4.88 -11.29
C TYR A 95 6.33 -5.33 -11.49
N LEU A 96 7.10 -5.30 -10.40
CA LEU A 96 8.38 -6.01 -10.32
C LEU A 96 8.18 -7.53 -10.32
N GLU A 97 9.22 -8.27 -10.68
CA GLU A 97 9.18 -9.74 -10.73
C GLU A 97 8.76 -10.38 -9.40
N LYS A 98 9.25 -9.82 -8.29
CA LYS A 98 8.99 -10.27 -6.91
C LYS A 98 8.01 -9.36 -6.16
N ALA A 99 7.19 -8.60 -6.88
CA ALA A 99 6.24 -7.70 -6.24
C ALA A 99 5.20 -8.47 -5.40
N THR A 100 4.68 -7.82 -4.37
CA THR A 100 3.63 -8.36 -3.52
C THR A 100 2.40 -7.46 -3.54
N LEU A 101 1.23 -8.06 -3.72
CA LEU A 101 -0.09 -7.46 -3.56
C LEU A 101 -0.75 -8.00 -2.28
N ILE A 102 -1.33 -7.11 -1.48
CA ILE A 102 -2.23 -7.45 -0.38
C ILE A 102 -3.61 -6.94 -0.75
N TRP A 103 -4.52 -7.83 -1.13
CA TRP A 103 -5.89 -7.49 -1.54
C TRP A 103 -6.89 -7.87 -0.45
N ASN A 104 -7.42 -6.87 0.25
CA ASN A 104 -8.31 -7.05 1.40
C ASN A 104 -7.75 -8.00 2.48
N GLY A 105 -6.41 -8.06 2.60
CA GLY A 105 -5.70 -8.95 3.54
C GLY A 105 -5.19 -10.26 2.93
N ASN A 106 -5.58 -10.58 1.69
CA ASN A 106 -5.07 -11.76 0.97
C ASN A 106 -3.75 -11.41 0.26
N VAL A 107 -2.70 -12.19 0.51
CA VAL A 107 -1.36 -11.96 -0.06
C VAL A 107 -1.23 -12.68 -1.40
N VAL A 108 -0.72 -11.98 -2.41
CA VAL A 108 -0.38 -12.49 -3.74
C VAL A 108 1.02 -12.03 -4.09
N THR A 109 1.94 -12.96 -4.36
CA THR A 109 3.36 -12.62 -4.58
C THR A 109 3.86 -13.21 -5.89
N GLY A 110 4.58 -12.39 -6.66
CA GLY A 110 5.18 -12.77 -7.93
C GLY A 110 4.25 -12.60 -9.13
N LEU A 111 4.84 -12.37 -10.31
CA LEU A 111 4.11 -12.00 -11.53
C LEU A 111 3.08 -13.04 -11.99
N GLU A 112 3.38 -14.33 -11.86
CA GLU A 112 2.46 -15.40 -12.25
C GLU A 112 1.20 -15.41 -11.39
N ALA A 113 1.37 -15.35 -10.07
CA ALA A 113 0.25 -15.29 -9.13
C ALA A 113 -0.58 -14.01 -9.31
N LEU A 114 0.09 -12.86 -9.56
CA LEU A 114 -0.57 -11.61 -9.88
C LEU A 114 -1.40 -11.70 -11.17
N ALA A 115 -0.85 -12.30 -12.23
CA ALA A 115 -1.56 -12.47 -13.50
C ALA A 115 -2.85 -13.28 -13.31
N ASN A 116 -2.73 -14.44 -12.65
CA ASN A 116 -3.86 -15.30 -12.34
C ASN A 116 -4.90 -14.57 -11.47
N PHE A 117 -4.46 -13.83 -10.46
CA PHE A 117 -5.34 -13.05 -9.59
C PHE A 117 -6.12 -11.98 -10.36
N PHE A 118 -5.45 -11.18 -11.18
CA PHE A 118 -6.09 -10.10 -11.95
C PHE A 118 -7.03 -10.61 -13.04
N ASP A 119 -6.75 -11.78 -13.64
CA ASP A 119 -7.62 -12.43 -14.61
C ASP A 119 -8.90 -12.99 -13.95
N MET A 120 -8.83 -13.35 -12.67
CA MET A 120 -10.00 -13.82 -11.90
C MET A 120 -10.91 -12.69 -11.40
N LEU A 121 -10.40 -11.46 -11.29
CA LEU A 121 -11.20 -10.32 -10.86
C LEU A 121 -12.21 -9.92 -11.94
N PRO A 122 -13.46 -9.56 -11.56
CA PRO A 122 -14.42 -9.00 -12.51
C PRO A 122 -13.88 -7.74 -13.20
N SER A 123 -14.49 -7.36 -14.33
CA SER A 123 -14.26 -6.04 -14.93
C SER A 123 -14.52 -4.94 -13.90
N SER A 124 -13.72 -3.89 -13.93
CA SER A 124 -13.75 -2.81 -12.96
C SER A 124 -13.98 -1.46 -13.64
N GLU A 125 -14.49 -0.51 -12.86
CA GLU A 125 -14.52 0.91 -13.19
C GLU A 125 -14.08 1.66 -11.94
N PHE A 126 -12.83 2.16 -11.97
CA PHE A 126 -12.25 2.94 -10.88
C PHE A 126 -12.46 4.44 -11.10
N GLN A 127 -12.79 5.13 -10.01
CA GLN A 127 -12.80 6.59 -9.95
C GLN A 127 -11.96 7.01 -8.76
N VAL A 128 -10.77 7.55 -9.04
CA VAL A 128 -9.84 8.06 -8.02
C VAL A 128 -10.21 9.49 -7.67
N ASN A 129 -10.43 9.77 -6.39
CA ASN A 129 -10.82 11.09 -5.90
C ASN A 129 -9.67 11.81 -5.19
N MET A 130 -8.77 11.04 -4.55
CA MET A 130 -7.63 11.57 -3.82
C MET A 130 -6.36 10.83 -4.23
N LEU A 131 -5.28 11.60 -4.33
CA LEU A 131 -3.92 11.15 -4.58
C LEU A 131 -2.99 11.91 -3.64
N ASP A 132 -2.10 11.19 -2.98
CA ASP A 132 -0.98 11.74 -2.23
C ASP A 132 0.28 10.90 -2.48
N CYS A 133 1.45 11.49 -2.32
CA CYS A 133 2.71 10.78 -2.52
C CYS A 133 3.85 11.33 -1.67
N LEU A 134 4.79 10.46 -1.31
CA LEU A 134 5.96 10.79 -0.51
C LEU A 134 7.20 10.13 -1.12
N PRO A 135 8.30 10.88 -1.34
CA PRO A 135 9.59 10.26 -1.63
C PRO A 135 10.03 9.44 -0.41
N VAL A 136 10.51 8.21 -0.64
CA VAL A 136 10.96 7.34 0.45
C VAL A 136 12.46 7.52 0.64
N HIS A 137 12.88 7.59 1.90
CA HIS A 137 14.29 7.79 2.26
C HIS A 137 15.15 6.59 1.86
N GLU A 138 16.33 6.85 1.27
CA GLU A 138 17.21 5.84 0.68
C GLU A 138 17.66 4.72 1.64
N GLN A 139 17.71 5.02 2.94
CA GLN A 139 18.05 4.03 3.98
C GLN A 139 17.00 2.91 4.09
N ALA A 140 15.73 3.21 3.79
CA ALA A 140 14.66 2.21 3.81
C ALA A 140 14.66 1.31 2.56
N THR A 141 15.33 1.73 1.49
CA THR A 141 15.19 1.14 0.16
C THR A 141 16.52 0.74 -0.47
N GLN A 142 17.57 0.59 0.34
CA GLN A 142 18.89 0.15 -0.11
C GLN A 142 19.41 1.01 -1.28
N ALA A 143 19.25 2.34 -1.17
CA ALA A 143 19.61 3.33 -2.18
C ALA A 143 18.82 3.26 -3.50
N GLN A 144 17.68 2.58 -3.55
CA GLN A 144 16.77 2.65 -4.69
C GLN A 144 15.84 3.85 -4.60
N THR A 145 15.74 4.64 -5.67
CA THR A 145 14.76 5.73 -5.78
C THR A 145 13.36 5.17 -5.76
N THR A 146 12.57 5.57 -4.76
CA THR A 146 11.28 4.98 -4.45
C THR A 146 10.28 6.05 -4.01
N VAL A 147 9.02 5.80 -4.34
CA VAL A 147 7.90 6.71 -4.05
C VAL A 147 6.78 5.91 -3.45
N LEU A 148 6.30 6.34 -2.28
CA LEU A 148 5.05 5.86 -1.70
C LEU A 148 3.92 6.66 -2.35
N VAL A 149 2.94 5.98 -2.92
CA VAL A 149 1.74 6.57 -3.51
C VAL A 149 0.53 6.07 -2.75
N VAL A 150 -0.37 6.98 -2.35
CA VAL A 150 -1.61 6.65 -1.65
C VAL A 150 -2.78 7.22 -2.44
N THR A 151 -3.78 6.38 -2.67
CA THR A 151 -4.99 6.73 -3.41
C THR A 151 -6.23 6.33 -2.65
N SER A 152 -7.31 7.08 -2.90
CA SER A 152 -8.65 6.67 -2.46
C SER A 152 -9.69 7.13 -3.46
N GLY A 153 -10.82 6.43 -3.45
CA GLY A 153 -11.93 6.75 -4.33
C GLY A 153 -12.97 5.66 -4.30
N THR A 154 -13.62 5.44 -5.43
CA THR A 154 -14.62 4.39 -5.59
C THR A 154 -14.23 3.40 -6.69
N VAL A 155 -14.70 2.17 -6.56
CA VAL A 155 -14.60 1.15 -7.59
C VAL A 155 -15.91 0.42 -7.72
N LYS A 156 -16.31 0.14 -8.95
CA LYS A 156 -17.44 -0.72 -9.27
C LYS A 156 -16.92 -1.93 -10.02
N PHE A 157 -17.06 -3.11 -9.42
CA PHE A 157 -16.82 -4.38 -10.11
C PHE A 157 -18.10 -4.86 -10.78
N ASP A 158 -17.99 -5.48 -11.95
CA ASP A 158 -19.15 -6.04 -12.66
C ASP A 158 -19.92 -7.02 -11.76
N GLY A 159 -21.25 -6.93 -11.80
CA GLY A 159 -22.16 -7.68 -10.93
C GLY A 159 -22.19 -7.28 -9.45
N ASN A 160 -21.42 -6.27 -9.01
CA ASN A 160 -21.35 -5.82 -7.62
C ASN A 160 -21.84 -4.38 -7.43
N LYS A 161 -22.13 -4.01 -6.18
CA LYS A 161 -22.36 -2.60 -5.81
C LYS A 161 -21.05 -1.82 -5.91
N GLN A 162 -21.14 -0.50 -5.97
CA GLN A 162 -19.97 0.37 -5.87
C GLN A 162 -19.43 0.33 -4.42
N HIS A 163 -18.11 0.35 -4.28
CA HIS A 163 -17.43 0.38 -2.99
C HIS A 163 -16.44 1.54 -2.93
N TYR A 164 -16.22 2.06 -1.73
CA TYR A 164 -15.08 2.94 -1.46
C TYR A 164 -13.84 2.10 -1.19
N PHE A 165 -12.70 2.57 -1.64
CA PHE A 165 -11.43 1.88 -1.44
C PHE A 165 -10.31 2.84 -1.05
N ASN A 166 -9.29 2.26 -0.42
CA ASN A 166 -7.97 2.85 -0.25
C ASN A 166 -6.94 1.90 -0.85
N GLN A 167 -5.98 2.44 -1.59
CA GLN A 167 -4.89 1.66 -2.15
C GLN A 167 -3.58 2.43 -2.01
N ASN A 168 -2.54 1.75 -1.56
CA ASN A 168 -1.18 2.29 -1.49
C ASN A 168 -0.21 1.43 -2.29
N PHE A 169 0.74 2.11 -2.92
CA PHE A 169 1.77 1.51 -3.75
C PHE A 169 3.14 1.97 -3.29
N LEU A 170 4.11 1.06 -3.28
CA LEU A 170 5.51 1.40 -3.23
C LEU A 170 6.09 1.24 -4.63
N LEU A 171 6.42 2.35 -5.27
CA LEU A 171 7.02 2.38 -6.59
C LEU A 171 8.54 2.43 -6.48
N THR A 172 9.21 1.73 -7.38
CA THR A 172 10.67 1.75 -7.54
C THR A 172 11.01 2.18 -8.95
N ALA A 173 11.94 3.13 -9.08
CA ALA A 173 12.46 3.52 -10.37
C ALA A 173 13.34 2.40 -10.96
N GLN A 174 13.06 2.00 -12.19
CA GLN A 174 13.96 1.20 -13.00
C GLN A 174 14.56 2.07 -14.10
N THR A 175 15.85 2.38 -13.97
CA THR A 175 16.60 3.11 -14.98
C THR A 175 16.99 2.14 -16.10
N THR A 176 16.44 2.38 -17.29
CA THR A 176 16.93 1.78 -18.54
C THR A 176 17.81 2.81 -19.26
N ALA A 177 18.66 2.38 -20.19
CA ALA A 177 19.63 3.23 -20.90
C ALA A 177 19.08 4.59 -21.40
N ASN A 178 17.78 4.65 -21.74
CA ASN A 178 17.17 5.85 -22.33
C ASN A 178 16.00 6.42 -21.51
N ASN A 179 15.52 5.73 -20.47
CA ASN A 179 14.34 6.18 -19.74
C ASN A 179 14.24 5.58 -18.33
N THR A 180 13.58 6.30 -17.44
CA THR A 180 13.19 5.80 -16.11
C THR A 180 11.75 5.33 -16.17
N VAL A 181 11.52 4.06 -15.80
CA VAL A 181 10.17 3.50 -15.69
C VAL A 181 9.89 3.15 -14.24
N TRP A 182 8.72 3.52 -13.74
CA TRP A 182 8.30 3.20 -12.38
C TRP A 182 7.58 1.88 -12.34
N LYS A 183 8.01 0.99 -11.44
CA LYS A 183 7.38 -0.32 -11.23
C LYS A 183 6.95 -0.52 -9.79
N ILE A 184 5.89 -1.30 -9.60
CA ILE A 184 5.30 -1.59 -8.30
C ILE A 184 6.12 -2.67 -7.61
N ALA A 185 6.71 -2.32 -6.47
CA ALA A 185 7.35 -3.28 -5.57
C ALA A 185 6.36 -3.87 -4.56
N SER A 186 5.45 -3.04 -4.05
CA SER A 186 4.40 -3.43 -3.12
C SER A 186 3.10 -2.73 -3.45
N ASP A 187 1.99 -3.43 -3.29
CA ASP A 187 0.62 -2.93 -3.49
C ASP A 187 -0.27 -3.42 -2.35
N CYS A 188 -1.07 -2.54 -1.77
CA CYS A 188 -2.02 -2.89 -0.74
C CYS A 188 -3.35 -2.20 -1.01
N PHE A 189 -4.35 -3.00 -1.37
CA PHE A 189 -5.71 -2.58 -1.68
C PHE A 189 -6.66 -3.03 -0.57
N ARG A 190 -7.57 -2.15 -0.15
CA ARG A 190 -8.62 -2.48 0.81
C ARG A 190 -9.90 -1.70 0.55
N PHE A 191 -11.03 -2.38 0.60
CA PHE A 191 -12.34 -1.73 0.68
C PHE A 191 -12.54 -1.10 2.05
N GLN A 192 -13.16 0.08 2.09
CA GLN A 192 -13.50 0.73 3.35
C GLN A 192 -14.58 -0.05 4.11
N ASP A 193 -15.53 -0.64 3.40
CA ASP A 193 -16.63 -1.43 3.95
C ASP A 193 -16.33 -2.94 3.99
N TRP A 194 -15.06 -3.34 3.99
CA TRP A 194 -14.59 -4.74 3.83
C TRP A 194 -15.28 -5.76 4.75
N ALA A 195 -15.71 -5.37 5.95
CA ALA A 195 -16.39 -6.26 6.89
C ALA A 195 -17.83 -6.61 6.49
N THR A 196 -18.38 -5.96 5.45
CA THR A 196 -19.77 -6.07 5.01
C THR A 196 -19.92 -6.53 3.55
N ILE A 197 -18.80 -6.95 2.94
CA ILE A 197 -18.69 -7.45 1.56
C ILE A 197 -18.53 -8.97 1.61
#